data_AF-A0A0B6Y450-F1
#
_entry.id   AF-A0A0B6Y450-F1
#
_cell.length_a   1.000
_cell.length_b   1.000
_cell.length_c   1.000
_cell.angle_alpha   90.00
_cell.angle_beta   90.00
_cell.angle_gamma   90.00
#
_symmetry.space_group_name_H-M   'P 1'
#
loop_
_entity.id
_entity.type
_entity.pdbx_description
1 polymer ?
#
loop_
_entity_poly.entity_id
_entity_poly.type
_entity_poly.pdbx_seq_one_letter_code
_entity_poly.pdbx_strand_id
1 'polypeptide(L)'
;QDQLTKRHFLINFFTLKYVKIVFNRLPWHLWCLGLLHLFWDIVTWNKFKTFRKFVATKAISTGGIFGQYIDIIDVSQPAIYAALKLISDSENLPAMINCAFGKDRTGIISALILTCLGMSKDYVVEEYAMSTEGLQPIKSQMYKDIVEKHYLTEEFCTSDSMTMRSLLTYIEDRYQSVEN
;
A
#
# COMPACT_ATOMS: atom_id res chain seq x y z
N GLN A 1 -2.22 -39.27 -4.99
CA GLN A 1 -1.88 -37.86 -5.28
C GLN A 1 -2.80 -37.04 -4.39
N ASP A 2 -2.34 -36.65 -3.21
CA ASP A 2 -3.13 -35.78 -2.34
C ASP A 2 -3.28 -34.42 -3.01
N GLN A 3 -4.52 -34.01 -3.25
CA GLN A 3 -4.82 -32.62 -3.60
C GLN A 3 -4.44 -31.77 -2.39
N LEU A 4 -3.28 -31.13 -2.43
CA LEU A 4 -2.94 -30.03 -1.54
C LEU A 4 -4.09 -29.02 -1.57
N THR A 5 -4.88 -28.99 -0.49
CA THR A 5 -5.99 -28.05 -0.33
C THR A 5 -5.40 -26.66 -0.20
N LYS A 6 -5.45 -25.88 -1.29
CA LYS A 6 -4.97 -24.50 -1.32
C LYS A 6 -5.84 -23.66 -0.39
N ARG A 7 -5.27 -23.21 0.73
CA ARG A 7 -5.93 -22.28 1.65
C ARG A 7 -5.72 -20.85 1.16
N HIS A 8 -6.79 -20.06 1.09
CA HIS A 8 -6.74 -18.65 0.70
C HIS A 8 -7.21 -17.77 1.86
N PHE A 9 -6.41 -16.76 2.19
CA PHE A 9 -6.70 -15.80 3.24
C PHE A 9 -6.80 -14.39 2.66
N LEU A 10 -7.87 -13.66 2.99
CA LEU A 10 -8.04 -12.27 2.59
C LEU A 10 -7.82 -11.36 3.80
N ILE A 11 -6.81 -10.50 3.73
CA ILE A 11 -6.49 -9.55 4.79
C ILE A 11 -6.79 -8.14 4.31
N ASN A 12 -7.69 -7.45 5.02
CA ASN A 12 -8.07 -6.08 4.66
C ASN A 12 -7.12 -5.04 5.30
N PHE A 13 -6.23 -4.49 4.48
CA PHE A 13 -5.34 -3.39 4.87
C PHE A 13 -6.02 -2.02 4.90
N PHE A 14 -7.10 -1.83 4.14
CA PHE A 14 -7.76 -0.52 3.97
C PHE A 14 -9.14 -0.54 4.62
N THR A 15 -9.15 -0.65 5.95
CA THR A 15 -10.38 -0.63 6.76
C THR A 15 -11.05 0.75 6.73
N LEU A 16 -12.30 0.83 7.21
CA LEU A 16 -12.98 2.12 7.38
C LEU A 16 -12.20 3.10 8.28
N LYS A 17 -11.42 2.58 9.24
CA LYS A 17 -10.52 3.39 10.08
C LYS A 17 -9.41 4.03 9.24
N TYR A 18 -8.77 3.24 8.36
CA TYR A 18 -7.76 3.74 7.42
C TYR A 18 -8.34 4.84 6.54
N VAL A 19 -9.49 4.56 5.91
CA VAL A 19 -10.18 5.54 5.06
C VAL A 19 -10.46 6.81 5.85
N LYS A 20 -11.03 6.71 7.05
CA LYS A 20 -11.32 7.88 7.90
C LYS A 20 -10.08 8.71 8.22
N ILE A 21 -8.92 8.08 8.48
CA ILE A 21 -7.66 8.79 8.76
C ILE A 21 -7.19 9.56 7.53
N VAL A 22 -7.16 8.92 6.36
CA VAL A 22 -6.75 9.58 5.10
C VAL A 22 -7.66 10.77 4.80
N PHE A 23 -8.97 10.62 4.97
CA PHE A 23 -9.94 11.68 4.74
C PHE A 23 -9.85 12.82 5.78
N ASN A 24 -9.55 12.51 7.04
CA ASN A 24 -9.43 13.50 8.11
C ASN A 24 -8.16 14.38 7.99
N ARG A 25 -7.23 14.07 7.08
CA ARG A 25 -6.07 14.95 6.78
C ARG A 25 -6.46 16.21 6.05
N LEU A 26 -7.58 16.19 5.33
CA LEU A 26 -8.04 17.34 4.58
C LEU A 26 -8.50 18.42 5.58
N PRO A 27 -7.98 19.66 5.48
CA PRO A 27 -8.55 20.77 6.23
C PRO A 27 -9.99 21.00 5.78
N TRP A 28 -10.79 21.59 6.67
CA TRP A 28 -12.24 21.75 6.46
C TRP A 28 -12.61 22.44 5.14
N HIS A 29 -11.79 23.37 4.63
CA HIS A 29 -12.06 24.06 3.37
C HIS A 29 -11.92 23.13 2.15
N LEU A 30 -10.97 22.18 2.18
CA LEU A 30 -10.86 21.15 1.16
C LEU A 30 -12.01 20.14 1.26
N TRP A 31 -12.55 19.90 2.45
CA TRP A 31 -13.79 19.15 2.60
C TRP A 31 -14.97 19.83 1.92
N CYS A 32 -15.15 21.13 2.13
CA CYS A 32 -16.19 21.90 1.44
C CYS A 32 -16.02 21.81 -0.08
N LEU A 33 -14.79 21.96 -0.60
CA LEU A 33 -14.51 21.82 -2.02
C LEU A 33 -14.80 20.40 -2.54
N GLY A 34 -14.47 19.36 -1.78
CA GLY A 34 -14.82 17.98 -2.08
C GLY A 34 -16.34 17.78 -2.17
N LEU A 35 -17.11 18.35 -1.25
CA LEU A 35 -18.57 18.31 -1.29
C LEU A 35 -19.14 19.05 -2.52
N LEU A 36 -18.52 20.15 -2.94
CA LEU A 36 -18.89 20.83 -4.19
C LEU A 36 -18.65 19.94 -5.42
N HIS A 37 -17.52 19.23 -5.48
CA HIS A 37 -17.27 18.26 -6.56
C HIS A 37 -18.24 17.08 -6.53
N LEU A 38 -18.59 16.59 -5.34
CA LEU A 38 -19.58 15.53 -5.17
C LEU A 38 -20.97 15.97 -5.65
N PHE A 39 -21.40 17.16 -5.24
CA PHE A 39 -22.65 17.76 -5.70
C PHE A 39 -22.65 17.95 -7.22
N TRP A 40 -21.57 18.49 -7.78
CA TRP A 40 -21.40 18.65 -9.22
C TRP A 40 -21.55 17.33 -9.97
N ASP A 41 -20.90 16.26 -9.50
CA ASP A 41 -20.98 14.95 -10.14
C ASP A 41 -22.39 14.33 -10.06
N ILE A 42 -23.13 14.59 -8.99
CA ILE A 42 -24.54 14.15 -8.86
C ILE A 42 -25.41 14.90 -9.86
N VAL A 43 -25.31 16.23 -9.92
CA VAL A 43 -26.11 17.08 -10.83
C VAL A 43 -25.81 16.79 -12.31
N THR A 44 -24.57 16.41 -12.63
CA THR A 44 -24.13 16.11 -14.00
C THR A 44 -24.13 14.62 -14.34
N TRP A 45 -24.58 13.74 -13.44
CA TRP A 45 -24.52 12.28 -13.59
C TRP A 45 -23.12 11.75 -13.95
N ASN A 46 -22.06 12.43 -13.52
CA ASN A 46 -20.67 12.16 -13.90
C ASN A 46 -20.02 11.01 -13.10
N LYS A 47 -20.83 10.08 -12.56
CA LYS A 47 -20.38 8.87 -11.85
C LYS A 47 -19.24 9.12 -10.84
N PHE A 48 -19.36 10.19 -10.06
CA PHE A 48 -18.37 10.62 -9.05
C PHE A 48 -16.95 10.85 -9.57
N LYS A 49 -16.77 11.09 -10.88
CA LYS A 49 -15.44 11.21 -11.50
C LYS A 49 -14.64 12.38 -10.93
N THR A 50 -15.25 13.56 -10.81
CA THR A 50 -14.58 14.77 -10.32
C THR A 50 -14.26 14.65 -8.83
N PHE A 51 -15.20 14.11 -8.05
CA PHE A 51 -15.00 13.85 -6.63
C PHE A 51 -13.89 12.82 -6.37
N ARG A 52 -13.89 11.70 -7.10
CA ARG A 52 -12.82 10.69 -7.00
C ARG A 52 -11.46 11.27 -7.37
N LYS A 53 -11.38 12.05 -8.45
CA LYS A 53 -10.15 12.76 -8.83
C LYS A 53 -9.69 13.74 -7.74
N PHE A 54 -10.62 14.48 -7.15
CA PHE A 54 -10.33 15.37 -6.02
C PHE A 54 -9.76 14.60 -4.82
N VAL A 55 -10.44 13.54 -4.37
CA VAL A 55 -9.98 12.72 -3.24
C VAL A 55 -8.61 12.10 -3.52
N ALA A 56 -8.42 11.51 -4.70
CA ALA A 56 -7.13 10.92 -5.07
C ALA A 56 -6.00 11.95 -5.02
N THR A 57 -6.18 13.10 -5.65
CA THR A 57 -5.14 14.12 -5.75
C THR A 57 -4.89 14.89 -4.44
N LYS A 58 -5.92 15.09 -3.61
CA LYS A 58 -5.82 15.93 -2.39
C LYS A 58 -5.71 15.13 -1.09
N ALA A 59 -6.30 13.95 -0.99
CA ALA A 59 -6.25 13.16 0.24
C ALA A 59 -5.16 12.08 0.17
N ILE A 60 -4.98 11.45 -1.00
CA ILE A 60 -4.07 10.31 -1.16
C ILE A 60 -2.69 10.80 -1.62
N SER A 61 -2.61 11.48 -2.77
CA SER A 61 -1.33 11.88 -3.38
C SER A 61 -0.56 12.96 -2.60
N THR A 62 -1.17 13.65 -1.63
CA THR A 62 -0.46 14.69 -0.85
C THR A 62 0.65 14.12 0.02
N GLY A 63 0.55 12.87 0.46
CA GLY A 63 1.63 12.16 1.17
C GLY A 63 2.58 11.40 0.25
N GLY A 64 2.30 11.34 -1.06
CA GLY A 64 2.97 10.45 -2.00
C GLY A 64 2.91 8.97 -1.60
N ILE A 65 3.74 8.15 -2.26
CA ILE A 65 3.84 6.71 -1.96
C ILE A 65 4.41 6.45 -0.56
N PHE A 66 5.41 7.26 -0.14
CA PHE A 66 6.01 7.13 1.18
C PHE A 66 5.01 7.39 2.32
N GLY A 67 4.18 8.43 2.20
CA GLY A 67 3.12 8.71 3.17
C GLY A 67 2.10 7.58 3.24
N GLN A 68 1.75 6.95 2.10
CA GLN A 68 0.90 5.76 2.10
C GLN A 68 1.54 4.59 2.85
N TYR A 69 2.85 4.40 2.74
CA TYR A 69 3.56 3.33 3.44
C TYR A 69 3.55 3.55 4.96
N ILE A 70 3.75 4.79 5.40
CA ILE A 70 3.58 5.18 6.82
C ILE A 70 2.16 4.84 7.29
N ASP A 71 1.13 5.19 6.51
CA ASP A 71 -0.27 4.90 6.87
C ASP A 71 -0.52 3.41 7.05
N ILE A 72 0.05 2.59 6.15
CA ILE A 72 -0.07 1.14 6.24
C ILE A 72 0.58 0.63 7.53
N ILE A 73 1.80 1.07 7.83
CA ILE A 73 2.52 0.67 9.06
C ILE A 73 1.77 1.08 10.31
N ASP A 74 1.30 2.34 10.38
CA ASP A 74 0.73 2.89 11.62
C ASP A 74 -0.73 2.50 11.84
N VAL A 75 -1.51 2.36 10.77
CA VAL A 75 -2.96 2.15 10.87
C VAL A 75 -3.35 0.70 10.64
N SER A 76 -2.59 -0.04 9.82
CA SER A 76 -2.93 -1.40 9.40
C SER A 76 -2.15 -2.48 10.17
N GLN A 77 -1.64 -2.16 11.36
CA GLN A 77 -0.94 -3.11 12.25
C GLN A 77 -1.70 -4.44 12.47
N PRO A 78 -3.04 -4.48 12.67
CA PRO A 78 -3.75 -5.75 12.80
C PRO A 78 -3.67 -6.61 11.53
N ALA A 79 -3.67 -5.99 10.35
CA ALA A 79 -3.52 -6.67 9.07
C ALA A 79 -2.09 -7.19 8.88
N ILE A 80 -1.08 -6.38 9.24
CA ILE A 80 0.33 -6.79 9.23
C ILE A 80 0.55 -7.99 10.16
N TYR A 81 0.06 -7.91 11.40
CA TYR A 81 0.13 -9.00 12.37
C TYR A 81 -0.54 -10.28 11.83
N ALA A 82 -1.74 -10.17 11.25
CA ALA A 82 -2.42 -11.33 10.67
C ALA A 82 -1.61 -11.98 9.55
N ALA A 83 -0.99 -11.18 8.67
CA ALA A 83 -0.16 -11.68 7.58
C ALA A 83 1.07 -12.41 8.10
N LEU A 84 1.82 -11.79 9.02
CA LEU A 84 3.02 -12.38 9.63
C LEU A 84 2.69 -13.65 10.40
N LYS A 85 1.59 -13.65 11.17
CA LYS A 85 1.13 -14.83 11.92
C LYS A 85 0.82 -16.01 11.01
N LEU A 86 0.10 -15.77 9.90
CA LEU A 86 -0.21 -16.83 8.93
C LEU A 86 1.05 -17.42 8.29
N ILE A 87 2.03 -16.58 7.95
CA ILE A 87 3.28 -17.01 7.31
C ILE A 87 4.22 -17.73 8.29
N SER A 88 4.17 -17.38 9.57
CA SER A 88 4.95 -18.06 10.61
C SER A 88 4.48 -19.48 10.93
N ASP A 89 3.26 -19.84 10.53
CA ASP A 89 2.69 -21.16 10.73
C ASP A 89 3.10 -22.10 9.59
N SER A 90 3.87 -23.14 9.94
CA SER A 90 4.40 -24.11 8.98
C SER A 90 3.32 -24.86 8.20
N GLU A 91 2.10 -24.98 8.74
CA GLU A 91 1.02 -25.63 8.00
C GLU A 91 0.60 -24.80 6.78
N ASN A 92 0.84 -23.49 6.76
CA ASN A 92 0.50 -22.61 5.64
C ASN A 92 1.60 -22.51 4.58
N LEU A 93 2.71 -23.26 4.72
CA LEU A 93 3.83 -23.23 3.79
C LEU A 93 3.78 -24.39 2.77
N PRO A 94 4.24 -24.16 1.52
CA PRO A 94 4.74 -22.90 0.97
C PRO A 94 3.62 -21.87 0.73
N ALA A 95 3.91 -20.60 1.00
CA ALA A 95 2.95 -19.50 0.89
C ALA A 95 3.27 -18.55 -0.28
N MET A 96 2.23 -17.97 -0.89
CA MET A 96 2.33 -16.87 -1.85
C MET A 96 1.65 -15.63 -1.26
N ILE A 97 2.35 -14.51 -1.25
CA ILE A 97 1.83 -13.22 -0.79
C ILE A 97 1.60 -12.35 -2.04
N ASN A 98 0.40 -11.82 -2.22
CA ASN A 98 0.10 -10.90 -3.32
C ASN A 98 -0.78 -9.72 -2.87
N CYS A 99 -0.87 -8.72 -3.73
CA CYS A 99 -1.80 -7.62 -3.60
C CYS A 99 -2.38 -7.29 -4.99
N ALA A 100 -2.47 -6.02 -5.37
CA ALA A 100 -2.93 -5.66 -6.72
C ALA A 100 -1.85 -5.93 -7.79
N PHE A 101 -0.67 -5.33 -7.60
CA PHE A 101 0.48 -5.49 -8.49
C PHE A 101 1.67 -6.18 -7.80
N GLY A 102 1.50 -6.68 -6.57
CA GLY A 102 2.59 -7.35 -5.84
C GLY A 102 3.70 -6.43 -5.32
N LYS A 103 3.54 -5.10 -5.41
CA LYS A 103 4.54 -4.11 -5.01
C LYS A 103 4.37 -3.57 -3.59
N ASP A 104 3.22 -2.97 -3.29
CA ASP A 104 3.10 -2.09 -2.12
C ASP A 104 2.93 -2.88 -0.82
N ARG A 105 1.73 -3.41 -0.58
CA ARG A 105 1.44 -4.22 0.62
C ARG A 105 2.29 -5.49 0.66
N THR A 106 2.51 -6.11 -0.49
CA THR A 106 3.39 -7.28 -0.62
C THR A 106 4.83 -6.92 -0.29
N GLY A 107 5.35 -5.81 -0.80
CA GLY A 107 6.71 -5.35 -0.51
C GLY A 107 6.90 -4.98 0.96
N ILE A 108 5.92 -4.32 1.59
CA ILE A 108 5.96 -4.03 3.03
C ILE A 108 6.03 -5.32 3.86
N ILE A 109 5.15 -6.30 3.58
CA ILE A 109 5.16 -7.57 4.32
C ILE A 109 6.45 -8.36 4.05
N SER A 110 6.93 -8.39 2.81
CA SER A 110 8.19 -9.07 2.46
C SER A 110 9.38 -8.42 3.16
N ALA A 111 9.43 -7.09 3.20
CA ALA A 111 10.46 -6.33 3.91
C ALA A 111 10.48 -6.63 5.41
N LEU A 112 9.30 -6.70 6.05
CA LEU A 112 9.20 -7.08 7.47
C LEU A 112 9.67 -8.51 7.71
N ILE A 113 9.28 -9.46 6.85
CA ILE A 113 9.72 -10.86 6.95
C ILE A 113 11.24 -10.96 6.82
N LEU A 114 11.83 -10.36 5.78
CA LEU A 114 13.27 -10.38 5.56
C LEU A 114 14.04 -9.74 6.73
N THR A 115 13.49 -8.65 7.30
CA THR A 115 14.06 -8.01 8.50
C THR A 115 14.02 -8.95 9.71
N CYS A 116 12.88 -9.65 9.95
CA CYS A 116 12.78 -10.66 11.01
C CYS A 116 13.73 -11.86 10.80
N LEU A 117 14.08 -12.16 9.55
CA LEU A 117 15.08 -13.18 9.21
C LEU A 117 16.53 -12.67 9.32
N GLY A 118 16.75 -11.44 9.78
CA GLY A 118 18.07 -10.85 10.01
C GLY A 118 18.77 -10.36 8.73
N MET A 119 18.03 -10.17 7.63
CA MET A 119 18.60 -9.57 6.42
C MET A 119 18.94 -8.09 6.65
N SER A 120 20.01 -7.61 6.01
CA SER A 120 20.42 -6.21 6.13
C SER A 120 19.39 -5.27 5.48
N LYS A 121 19.29 -4.04 6.01
CA LYS A 121 18.45 -2.99 5.43
C LYS A 121 18.72 -2.79 3.94
N ASP A 122 19.99 -2.83 3.53
CA ASP A 122 20.39 -2.66 2.14
C ASP A 122 19.86 -3.80 1.25
N TYR A 123 19.95 -5.05 1.73
CA TYR A 123 19.39 -6.20 1.02
C TYR A 123 17.87 -6.07 0.83
N VAL A 124 17.15 -5.71 1.90
CA VAL A 124 15.69 -5.54 1.85
C VAL A 124 15.29 -4.44 0.86
N VAL A 125 16.03 -3.34 0.84
CA VAL A 125 15.80 -2.22 -0.08
C VAL A 125 16.06 -2.60 -1.53
N GLU A 126 17.14 -3.34 -1.79
CA GLU A 126 17.47 -3.85 -3.13
C GLU A 126 16.42 -4.85 -3.62
N GLU A 127 15.99 -5.79 -2.77
CA GLU A 127 14.96 -6.77 -3.10
C GLU A 127 13.65 -6.09 -3.51
N TYR A 128 13.18 -5.14 -2.70
CA TYR A 128 11.99 -4.36 -3.02
C TYR A 128 12.11 -3.63 -4.36
N ALA A 129 13.28 -3.05 -4.65
CA ALA A 129 13.51 -2.27 -5.87
C ALA A 129 13.43 -3.13 -7.15
N MET A 130 13.75 -4.42 -7.07
CA MET A 130 13.62 -5.37 -8.20
C MET A 130 12.19 -5.45 -8.74
N SER A 131 11.18 -5.13 -7.91
CA SER A 131 9.77 -5.08 -8.35
C SER A 131 9.56 -4.10 -9.51
N THR A 132 10.35 -3.04 -9.62
CA THR A 132 10.27 -2.11 -10.76
C THR A 132 10.59 -2.79 -12.09
N GLU A 133 11.61 -3.67 -12.12
CA GLU A 133 11.95 -4.44 -13.32
C GLU A 133 10.93 -5.55 -13.57
N GLY A 134 10.55 -6.29 -12.51
CA GLY A 134 9.55 -7.36 -12.60
C GLY A 134 8.19 -6.90 -13.12
N LEU A 135 7.84 -5.63 -12.92
CA LEU A 135 6.58 -5.03 -13.38
C LEU A 135 6.64 -4.42 -14.78
N GLN A 136 7.80 -4.36 -15.44
CA GLN A 136 7.91 -3.81 -16.80
C GLN A 136 6.92 -4.43 -17.81
N PRO A 137 6.69 -5.75 -17.83
CA PRO A 137 5.76 -6.37 -18.78
C PRO A 137 4.32 -5.85 -18.66
N ILE A 138 3.92 -5.35 -17.49
CA ILE A 138 2.57 -4.85 -17.20
C ILE A 138 2.54 -3.34 -16.91
N LYS A 139 3.63 -2.62 -17.17
CA LYS A 139 3.76 -1.18 -16.86
C LYS A 139 2.64 -0.34 -17.47
N SER A 140 2.24 -0.63 -18.71
CA SER A 140 1.16 0.09 -19.40
C SER A 140 -0.20 -0.15 -18.74
N GLN A 141 -0.48 -1.37 -18.30
CA GLN A 141 -1.71 -1.70 -17.59
C GLN A 141 -1.73 -1.05 -16.20
N MET A 142 -0.61 -1.11 -15.49
CA MET A 142 -0.44 -0.46 -14.20
C MET A 142 -0.64 1.05 -14.29
N TYR A 143 -0.10 1.70 -15.33
CA TYR A 143 -0.30 3.13 -15.57
C TYR A 143 -1.78 3.47 -15.80
N LYS A 144 -2.48 2.70 -16.64
CA LYS A 144 -3.93 2.88 -16.89
C LYS A 144 -4.74 2.76 -15.60
N ASP A 145 -4.45 1.76 -14.77
CA ASP A 145 -5.17 1.56 -13.53
C ASP A 145 -4.83 2.63 -12.49
N ILE A 146 -3.55 2.87 -12.19
CA ILE A 146 -3.11 3.78 -11.12
C ILE A 146 -3.36 5.25 -11.49
N VAL A 147 -2.94 5.66 -12.68
CA VAL A 147 -2.93 7.08 -13.08
C VAL A 147 -4.25 7.46 -13.75
N GLU A 148 -4.65 6.77 -14.81
CA GLU A 148 -5.81 7.20 -15.59
C GLU A 148 -7.14 6.92 -14.87
N LYS A 149 -7.26 5.75 -14.25
CA LYS A 149 -8.49 5.29 -13.60
C LYS A 149 -8.58 5.73 -12.14
N HIS A 150 -7.47 5.66 -11.39
CA HIS A 150 -7.43 6.02 -9.97
C HIS A 150 -6.90 7.42 -9.68
N TYR A 151 -6.45 8.17 -10.69
CA TYR A 151 -5.99 9.56 -10.56
C TYR A 151 -4.84 9.76 -9.58
N LEU A 152 -4.05 8.72 -9.34
CA LEU A 152 -2.82 8.81 -8.58
C LEU A 152 -1.68 9.29 -9.48
N THR A 153 -0.64 9.80 -8.84
CA THR A 153 0.59 10.25 -9.48
C THR A 153 1.41 9.07 -10.01
N GLU A 154 2.25 9.31 -11.02
CA GLU A 154 3.07 8.26 -11.63
C GLU A 154 4.08 7.62 -10.66
N GLU A 155 4.42 8.29 -9.57
CA GLU A 155 5.26 7.74 -8.49
C GLU A 155 4.69 6.41 -7.95
N PHE A 156 3.37 6.23 -7.96
CA PHE A 156 2.71 5.01 -7.50
C PHE A 156 2.93 3.83 -8.45
N CYS A 157 3.45 4.06 -9.67
CA CYS A 157 3.77 3.02 -10.64
C CYS A 157 5.20 2.47 -10.49
N THR A 158 6.01 2.98 -9.56
CA THR A 158 7.39 2.53 -9.36
C THR A 158 7.62 1.97 -7.95
N SER A 159 8.67 1.15 -7.81
CA SER A 159 9.15 0.61 -6.53
C SER A 159 10.50 1.24 -6.22
N ASP A 160 10.47 2.51 -5.80
CA ASP A 160 11.68 3.29 -5.55
C ASP A 160 12.39 2.82 -4.26
N SER A 161 13.68 2.51 -4.36
CA SER A 161 14.49 2.00 -3.25
C SER A 161 14.55 2.98 -2.07
N MET A 162 14.59 4.29 -2.36
CA MET A 162 14.62 5.33 -1.33
C MET A 162 13.33 5.37 -0.52
N THR A 163 12.17 5.08 -1.14
CA THR A 163 10.90 4.93 -0.43
C THR A 163 10.96 3.80 0.60
N MET A 164 11.45 2.62 0.24
CA MET A 164 11.58 1.50 1.18
C MET A 164 12.63 1.78 2.26
N ARG A 165 13.77 2.38 1.91
CA ARG A 165 14.80 2.77 2.89
C ARG A 165 14.24 3.75 3.92
N SER A 166 13.48 4.73 3.46
CA SER A 166 12.82 5.71 4.34
C SER A 166 11.79 5.05 5.23
N LEU A 167 11.04 4.07 4.72
CA LEU A 167 10.08 3.30 5.51
C LEU A 167 10.78 2.51 6.63
N LEU A 168 11.84 1.78 6.31
CA LEU A 168 12.57 0.99 7.31
C LEU A 168 13.18 1.88 8.39
N THR A 169 13.75 3.02 7.99
CA THR A 169 14.27 4.03 8.93
C THR A 169 13.15 4.60 9.81
N TYR A 170 11.99 4.91 9.23
CA TYR A 170 10.82 5.34 10.00
C TYR A 170 10.38 4.30 11.03
N ILE A 171 10.34 3.02 10.66
CA ILE A 171 9.96 1.94 11.57
C ILE A 171 10.94 1.84 12.74
N GLU A 172 12.25 1.87 12.45
CA GLU A 172 13.30 1.84 13.47
C GLU A 172 13.20 3.03 14.44
N ASP A 173 13.06 4.25 13.93
CA ASP A 173 12.96 5.46 14.75
C ASP A 173 11.69 5.47 15.60
N ARG A 174 10.56 5.01 15.04
CA ARG A 174 9.23 5.13 15.66
C ARG A 174 8.94 4.04 16.69
N TYR A 175 9.36 2.81 16.40
CA TYR A 175 8.99 1.61 17.16
C TYR A 175 10.16 1.01 17.93
N GLN A 176 11.39 1.49 17.68
CA GLN A 176 12.64 0.89 18.13
C GLN A 176 12.83 -0.52 17.53
N SER A 177 14.07 -0.89 17.21
CA SER A 177 14.34 -2.25 16.72
C SER A 177 14.01 -3.25 17.82
N VAL A 178 13.32 -4.33 17.48
CA VAL A 178 13.33 -5.53 18.33
C VAL A 178 14.77 -6.04 18.28
N GLU A 179 15.46 -6.06 19.43
CA GLU A 179 16.77 -6.72 19.51
C GLU A 179 16.58 -8.17 19.05
N ASN A 180 17.36 -8.58 18.05
CA ASN A 180 17.53 -10.00 17.70
C ASN A 180 18.44 -10.68 18.72
#